data_AF-A0AAW7HU83-F1
#
_entry.id   AF-A0AAW7HU83-F1
#
_cell.length_a   1.000
_cell.length_b   1.000
_cell.length_c   1.000
_cell.angle_alpha   90.00
_cell.angle_beta   90.00
_cell.angle_gamma   90.00
#
_symmetry.space_group_name_H-M   'P 1'
#
loop_
_entity.id
_entity.type
_entity.pdbx_description
1 polymer ?
#
loop_
_entity_poly.entity_id
_entity_poly.type
_entity_poly.pdbx_seq_one_letter_code
_entity_poly.pdbx_strand_id
1 'polypeptide(L)' 'MSDQERLSTIQSYAWTLELLGEALVQHDEMLECEHNPRLSFRNTAGIHQAIRIISRLASEQCGKVMERSEQDLQR' A
#
# COMPACT_ATOMS: atom_id res chain seq x y z
N MET A 1 18.03 -9.63 2.82
CA MET A 1 16.89 -10.07 1.99
C MET A 1 17.40 -10.48 0.62
N SER A 2 17.16 -11.74 0.28
CA SER A 2 17.17 -12.29 -1.07
C SER A 2 16.09 -11.63 -1.94
N ASP A 3 16.22 -11.80 -3.26
CA ASP A 3 15.26 -11.22 -4.20
C ASP A 3 13.88 -11.88 -4.06
N GLN A 4 13.83 -13.17 -3.71
CA GLN A 4 12.57 -13.85 -3.40
C GLN A 4 11.86 -13.24 -2.19
N GLU A 5 12.60 -12.93 -1.11
CA GLU A 5 12.02 -12.25 0.05
C GLU A 5 11.52 -10.84 -0.31
N ARG A 6 12.24 -10.13 -1.19
CA ARG A 6 11.81 -8.80 -1.68
C ARG A 6 10.54 -8.88 -2.50
N LEU A 7 10.45 -9.82 -3.44
CA LEU A 7 9.26 -10.03 -4.27
C LEU A 7 8.06 -10.42 -3.41
N SER A 8 8.24 -11.33 -2.45
CA SER A 8 7.19 -11.68 -1.49
C SER A 8 6.74 -10.46 -0.65
N THR A 9 7.68 -9.62 -0.24
CA THR A 9 7.36 -8.36 0.47
C THR A 9 6.55 -7.40 -0.41
N ILE A 10 6.95 -7.21 -1.67
CA ILE A 10 6.23 -6.36 -2.62
C ILE A 10 4.81 -6.89 -2.86
N GLN A 11 4.64 -8.20 -3.01
CA GLN A 11 3.33 -8.84 -3.15
C GLN A 11 2.45 -8.57 -1.93
N SER A 12 2.99 -8.71 -0.71
CA SER A 12 2.26 -8.40 0.52
C SER A 12 1.85 -6.93 0.58
N TYR A 13 2.70 -6.00 0.14
CA TYR A 13 2.34 -4.59 0.07
C TYR A 13 1.25 -4.32 -0.96
N ALA A 14 1.32 -4.92 -2.15
CA ALA A 14 0.30 -4.78 -3.17
C ALA A 14 -1.08 -5.26 -2.67
N TRP A 15 -1.13 -6.43 -2.04
CA TRP A 15 -2.35 -6.96 -1.42
C TRP A 15 -2.88 -6.04 -0.32
N THR A 16 -1.99 -5.50 0.52
CA THR A 16 -2.39 -4.57 1.57
C THR A 16 -2.98 -3.29 0.99
N LEU A 17 -2.41 -2.77 -0.10
CA LEU A 17 -2.92 -1.57 -0.78
C LEU A 17 -4.29 -1.82 -1.39
N GLU A 18 -4.53 -2.98 -1.99
CA GLU A 18 -5.83 -3.39 -2.51
C GLU A 18 -6.90 -3.37 -1.41
N LEU A 19 -6.65 -4.06 -0.29
CA LEU A 19 -7.57 -4.08 0.87
C LEU A 19 -7.83 -2.69 1.46
N LEU A 20 -6.79 -1.84 1.58
CA LEU A 20 -6.96 -0.48 2.08
C LEU A 20 -7.76 0.41 1.09
N GLY A 21 -7.60 0.17 -0.22
CA GLY A 21 -8.38 0.83 -1.25
C GLY A 21 -9.86 0.44 -1.18
N GLU A 22 -10.16 -0.86 -1.05
CA GLU A 22 -11.52 -1.36 -0.84
C GLU A 22 -12.16 -0.76 0.42
N ALA A 23 -11.41 -0.71 1.53
CA ALA A 23 -11.89 -0.12 2.78
C ALA A 23 -12.23 1.37 2.63
N LEU A 24 -11.46 2.14 1.83
CA LEU A 24 -11.80 3.54 1.54
C LEU A 24 -13.12 3.67 0.79
N VAL A 25 -13.35 2.85 -0.22
CA VAL A 25 -14.59 2.88 -1.02
C VAL A 25 -15.80 2.49 -0.18
N GLN A 26 -15.69 1.40 0.60
CA GLN A 26 -16.76 0.96 1.50
C GLN A 26 -17.11 2.00 2.57
N HIS A 27 -16.11 2.71 3.09
CA HIS A 27 -16.35 3.79 4.06
C HIS A 27 -17.00 5.02 3.42
N ASP A 28 -16.72 5.31 2.15
CA ASP A 28 -17.39 6.39 1.41
C ASP A 28 -18.88 6.08 1.21
N GLU A 29 -19.23 4.82 0.89
CA GLU A 29 -20.63 4.38 0.79
C GLU A 29 -21.35 4.40 2.16
N MET A 30 -20.69 4.00 3.25
CA MET A 30 -21.28 4.04 4.61
C MET A 30 -21.47 5.46 5.14
N LEU A 31 -20.64 6.40 4.71
CA LEU A 31 -20.69 7.81 5.14
C LEU A 31 -22.01 8.49 4.78
N GLU A 32 -22.67 8.06 3.71
CA GLU A 32 -24.01 8.55 3.35
C GLU A 32 -25.09 8.13 4.36
N CYS A 33 -24.83 7.13 5.22
CA CYS A 33 -25.77 6.60 6.22
C CYS A 33 -25.42 6.93 7.68
N GLU A 34 -24.17 7.27 8.03
CA GLU A 34 -23.76 7.46 9.43
C GLU A 34 -23.86 8.91 9.96
N HIS A 35 -24.43 9.06 11.16
CA HIS A 35 -24.61 10.34 11.85
C HIS A 35 -23.34 10.89 12.56
N ASN A 36 -22.14 10.33 12.34
CA ASN A 36 -20.92 10.73 13.07
C ASN A 36 -19.71 11.10 12.17
N PRO A 37 -19.71 12.31 11.58
CA PRO A 37 -18.77 12.69 10.52
C PRO A 37 -17.30 12.78 10.97
N ARG A 38 -17.03 13.01 12.27
CA ARG A 38 -15.65 13.15 12.78
C ARG A 38 -14.91 11.81 12.88
N LEU A 39 -15.60 10.75 13.29
CA LEU A 39 -15.01 9.41 13.37
C LEU A 39 -14.70 8.88 11.97
N SER A 40 -15.61 9.11 11.03
CA SER A 40 -15.38 8.70 9.64
C SER A 40 -14.23 9.47 8.97
N PHE A 41 -14.14 10.79 9.13
CA PHE A 41 -12.98 11.55 8.62
C PHE A 41 -11.65 11.03 9.18
N ARG A 42 -11.61 10.69 10.48
CA ARG A 42 -10.40 10.15 11.11
C ARG A 42 -10.04 8.77 10.55
N ASN A 43 -11.03 7.92 10.28
CA ASN A 43 -10.82 6.60 9.69
C ASN A 43 -10.29 6.71 8.26
N THR A 44 -10.94 7.51 7.42
CA THR A 44 -10.49 7.77 6.03
C THR A 44 -9.08 8.36 5.99
N ALA A 45 -8.78 9.34 6.85
CA ALA A 45 -7.44 9.92 6.95
C ALA A 45 -6.39 8.88 7.40
N GLY A 46 -6.74 8.00 8.35
CA GLY A 46 -5.88 6.90 8.80
C GLY A 46 -5.58 5.89 7.70
N ILE A 47 -6.60 5.46 6.96
CA ILE A 47 -6.44 4.52 5.83
C ILE A 47 -5.60 5.17 4.72
N HIS A 48 -5.88 6.42 4.37
CA HIS A 48 -5.07 7.15 3.39
C HIS A 48 -3.60 7.29 3.82
N GLN A 49 -3.34 7.53 5.11
CA GLN A 49 -1.97 7.57 5.63
C GLN A 49 -1.28 6.19 5.53
N ALA A 50 -2.00 5.10 5.83
CA ALA A 50 -1.48 3.75 5.68
C ALA A 50 -1.12 3.45 4.21
N ILE A 51 -2.01 3.78 3.27
CA ILE A 51 -1.75 3.65 1.82
C ILE A 51 -0.47 4.40 1.44
N ARG A 52 -0.32 5.67 1.86
CA ARG A 52 0.88 6.46 1.55
C ARG A 52 2.17 5.80 2.04
N ILE A 53 2.15 5.25 3.26
CA ILE A 53 3.33 4.58 3.85
C ILE A 53 3.65 3.29 3.10
N ILE A 54 2.64 2.43 2.88
CA ILE A 54 2.85 1.15 2.20
C ILE A 54 3.27 1.35 0.73
N SER A 55 2.69 2.32 0.02
CA SER A 55 3.11 2.66 -1.36
C SER A 55 4.57 3.09 -1.43
N ARG A 56 5.04 3.89 -0.45
CA ARG A 56 6.45 4.26 -0.37
C ARG A 56 7.33 3.04 -0.13
N LEU A 57 6.98 2.17 0.82
CA LEU A 57 7.73 0.96 1.12
C LEU A 57 7.78 0.00 -0.08
N ALA A 58 6.67 -0.13 -0.82
CA ALA A 58 6.59 -0.90 -2.05
C ALA A 58 7.54 -0.33 -3.11
N SER A 59 7.50 0.98 -3.36
CA SER A 59 8.40 1.65 -4.29
C SER A 59 9.87 1.45 -3.92
N GLU A 60 10.22 1.58 -2.64
CA GLU A 60 11.58 1.35 -2.16
C GLU A 60 12.05 -0.11 -2.35
N GLN A 61 11.15 -1.09 -2.23
CA GLN A 61 11.51 -2.49 -2.52
C GLN A 61 11.60 -2.77 -4.02
N CYS A 62 10.71 -2.20 -4.83
CA CYS A 62 10.76 -2.30 -6.29
C CYS A 62 12.07 -1.73 -6.85
N GLY A 63 12.48 -0.54 -6.40
CA GLY A 63 13.74 0.07 -6.84
C GLY A 63 14.95 -0.83 -6.58
N LYS A 64 15.01 -1.46 -5.40
CA LYS A 64 16.10 -2.39 -5.05
C LYS A 64 16.11 -3.67 -5.90
N VAL A 65 14.96 -4.12 -6.40
CA VAL A 65 14.88 -5.25 -7.33
C VAL A 65 15.39 -4.81 -8.71
N MET A 66 14.96 -3.65 -9.19
CA MET A 66 15.35 -3.12 -10.50
C MET A 66 16.86 -2.83 -10.59
N GLU A 67 17.43 -2.14 -9.59
CA GLU A 67 18.88 -1.85 -9.51
C GLU A 67 19.73 -3.12 -9.59
N ARG A 68 19.23 -4.23 -9.02
CA ARG A 68 19.94 -5.52 -9.00
C ARG A 68 19.82 -6.26 -10.32
N SER A 69 18.63 -6.25 -10.91
CA SER A 69 18.43 -6.79 -12.26
C SER A 69 19.33 -6.09 -13.28
N GLU A 70 19.49 -4.76 -13.18
CA GLU A 70 20.41 -4.00 -14.04
C GLU A 70 21.88 -4.39 -13.84
N GLN A 71 22.31 -4.66 -12.59
CA GLN A 71 23.66 -5.13 -12.28
C GLN A 71 23.93 -6.54 -12.83
N ASP A 72 22.93 -7.42 -12.79
CA ASP A 72 23.05 -8.78 -13.34
C ASP A 72 23.11 -8.77 -14.88
N LEU A 73 22.42 -7.82 -15.54
CA LEU A 73 22.47 -7.61 -16.99
C LEU A 73 23.80 -7.03 -17.50
N GLN A 74 24.58 -6.40 -16.62
CA GLN A 74 25.88 -5.78 -16.95
C GLN A 74 27.09 -6.70 -16.66
N ARG A 75 26.85 -7.93 -16.21
CA ARG A 75 27.88 -8.97 -15.98
C ARG A 75 27.88 -10.02 -17.08
#